data_AF-A0A7S2Y2N3-F1
#
_entry.id   AF-A0A7S2Y2N3-F1
#
_cell.length_a   1.000
_cell.length_b   1.000
_cell.length_c   1.000
_cell.angle_alpha   90.00
_cell.angle_beta   90.00
_cell.angle_gamma   90.00
#
_symmetry.space_group_name_H-M   'P 1'
#
loop_
_entity.id
_entity.type
_entity.pdbx_description
1 polymer ?
#
loop_
_entity_poly.entity_id
_entity_poly.type
_entity_poly.pdbx_seq_one_letter_code
_entity_poly.pdbx_strand_id
1 'polypeptide(L)'
;GSLGNYDPRNPAVVAQHIYEELQQHWQQQRKAQKPFLVITQGDPLSERGIAAITPRIAQMLNVSRGLVCFDPDLVPYHSPNADRSNVILEILYSDLVASLPQRSNGNVTVMEELEATIYRYLQDKNDKRQTLGKPPLGKSHCDFALLQEVTKAACFQICGEMTVAHTAQKISEFSVTSFYQVGFELGLVAP
;
A
#
# COMPACT_ATOMS: atom_id res chain seq x y z
N GLY A 1 -15.37 -8.37 -8.59
CA GLY A 1 -15.74 -7.41 -7.53
C GLY A 1 -14.47 -6.73 -7.07
N SER A 2 -14.44 -5.40 -7.07
CA SER A 2 -13.26 -4.61 -6.71
C SER A 2 -12.75 -4.97 -5.29
N LEU A 3 -11.44 -5.16 -5.16
CA LEU A 3 -10.73 -5.51 -3.93
C LEU A 3 -10.80 -4.40 -2.85
N GLY A 4 -11.28 -3.20 -3.19
CA GLY A 4 -11.34 -2.04 -2.28
C GLY A 4 -12.44 -2.06 -1.20
N ASN A 5 -13.45 -2.95 -1.31
CA ASN A 5 -14.61 -2.99 -0.40
C ASN A 5 -14.48 -3.97 0.77
N TYR A 6 -13.27 -4.38 1.13
CA TYR A 6 -13.08 -5.46 2.10
C TYR A 6 -13.44 -5.08 3.55
N ASP A 7 -13.43 -3.79 3.91
CA ASP A 7 -13.80 -3.36 5.26
C ASP A 7 -15.30 -2.99 5.35
N PRO A 8 -16.14 -3.81 6.00
CA PRO A 8 -17.57 -3.53 6.12
C PRO A 8 -17.87 -2.49 7.20
N ARG A 9 -16.91 -2.11 8.04
CA ARG A 9 -17.13 -1.20 9.18
C ARG A 9 -17.41 0.22 8.70
N ASN A 10 -17.98 1.03 9.59
CA ASN A 10 -18.24 2.44 9.30
C ASN A 10 -16.89 3.18 9.08
N PRO A 11 -16.66 3.79 7.90
CA PRO A 11 -15.41 4.48 7.58
C PRO A 11 -15.05 5.59 8.56
N ALA A 12 -16.04 6.29 9.12
CA ALA A 12 -15.79 7.36 10.09
C ALA A 12 -15.20 6.81 11.41
N VAL A 13 -15.72 5.67 11.87
CA VAL A 13 -15.23 5.01 13.09
C VAL A 13 -13.82 4.46 12.86
N VAL A 14 -13.59 3.82 11.71
CA VAL A 14 -12.26 3.28 11.38
C VAL A 14 -11.23 4.40 11.22
N ALA A 15 -11.58 5.49 10.53
CA ALA A 15 -10.70 6.65 10.38
C ALA A 15 -10.34 7.28 11.74
N GLN A 16 -11.32 7.44 12.64
CA GLN A 16 -11.09 7.98 13.98
C GLN A 16 -10.11 7.11 14.78
N HIS A 17 -10.29 5.79 14.75
CA HIS A 17 -9.41 4.86 15.45
C HIS A 17 -7.97 4.93 14.93
N ILE A 18 -7.78 4.93 13.61
CA ILE A 18 -6.44 5.04 13.00
C ILE A 18 -5.80 6.39 13.33
N TYR A 19 -6.57 7.47 13.31
CA TYR A 19 -6.08 8.79 13.71
C TYR A 19 -5.55 8.77 15.14
N GLU A 20 -6.29 8.18 16.08
CA GLU A 20 -5.87 8.05 17.48
C GLU A 20 -4.59 7.21 17.63
N GLU A 21 -4.51 6.07 16.94
CA GLU A 21 -3.31 5.22 16.94
C GLU A 21 -2.08 5.93 16.37
N LEU A 22 -2.23 6.67 15.26
CA LEU A 22 -1.16 7.46 14.66
C LEU A 22 -0.67 8.55 15.61
N GLN A 23 -1.59 9.29 16.22
CA GLN A 23 -1.24 10.33 17.21
C GLN A 23 -0.49 9.74 18.40
N GLN A 24 -0.97 8.63 18.96
CA GLN A 24 -0.32 7.94 20.07
C GLN A 24 1.08 7.44 19.67
N HIS A 25 1.21 6.82 18.50
CA HIS A 25 2.47 6.31 17.97
C HIS A 25 3.50 7.43 17.81
N TRP A 26 3.14 8.55 17.16
CA TRP A 26 4.06 9.66 16.94
C TRP A 26 4.48 10.37 18.24
N GLN A 27 3.56 10.50 19.21
CA GLN A 27 3.88 11.02 20.54
C GLN A 27 4.90 10.12 21.27
N GLN A 28 4.71 8.80 21.21
CA GLN A 28 5.64 7.83 21.83
C GLN A 28 7.03 7.87 21.18
N GLN A 29 7.10 8.02 19.85
CA GLN A 29 8.37 8.10 19.14
C GLN A 29 9.09 9.46 19.33
N ARG A 30 8.47 10.45 19.99
CA ARG A 30 9.01 11.82 20.18
C ARG A 30 9.52 12.45 18.88
N LYS A 31 8.93 12.09 17.74
CA LYS A 31 9.34 12.58 16.43
C LYS A 31 8.77 13.98 16.19
N ALA A 32 9.64 14.93 15.83
CA ALA A 32 9.18 16.18 15.24
C ALA A 32 8.54 15.87 13.88
N GLN A 33 7.29 16.28 13.67
CA GLN A 33 6.60 15.98 12.42
C GLN A 33 7.12 16.86 11.29
N LYS A 34 7.75 16.23 10.30
CA LYS A 34 7.97 16.83 8.98
C LYS A 34 6.61 16.96 8.28
N PRO A 35 6.45 17.88 7.31
CA PRO A 35 5.30 17.84 6.41
C PRO A 35 5.18 16.46 5.75
N PHE A 36 3.97 15.91 5.72
CA PHE A 36 3.71 14.58 5.17
C PHE A 36 2.42 14.55 4.36
N LEU A 37 2.27 13.51 3.53
CA LEU A 37 1.06 13.22 2.78
C LEU A 37 0.50 11.87 3.20
N VAL A 38 -0.82 11.71 3.11
CA VAL A 38 -1.45 10.39 3.14
C VAL A 38 -1.37 9.79 1.73
N ILE A 39 -0.58 8.74 1.55
CA ILE A 39 -0.41 8.07 0.25
C ILE A 39 -1.50 7.02 0.03
N THR A 40 -2.10 7.01 -1.16
CA THR A 40 -3.15 6.07 -1.60
C THR A 40 -2.81 5.46 -2.95
N GLN A 41 -3.41 4.30 -3.28
CA GLN A 41 -2.98 3.46 -4.40
C GLN A 41 -4.09 3.22 -5.42
N GLY A 42 -4.75 4.29 -5.85
CA GLY A 42 -5.74 4.24 -6.92
C GLY A 42 -7.02 3.46 -6.62
N ASP A 43 -7.36 3.29 -5.34
CA ASP A 43 -8.63 2.68 -4.95
C ASP A 43 -9.81 3.46 -5.57
N PRO A 44 -10.77 2.75 -6.17
CA PRO A 44 -11.94 3.39 -6.75
C PRO A 44 -12.83 3.99 -5.67
N LEU A 45 -13.52 5.09 -6.01
CA LEU A 45 -14.52 5.71 -5.13
C LEU A 45 -15.51 4.65 -4.61
N SER A 46 -15.66 4.61 -3.29
CA SER A 46 -16.54 3.69 -2.60
C SER A 46 -17.07 4.30 -1.32
N GLU A 47 -18.26 3.87 -0.90
CA GLU A 47 -18.86 4.24 0.39
C GLU A 47 -18.17 3.54 1.58
N ARG A 48 -17.33 2.52 1.33
CA ARG A 48 -16.63 1.73 2.34
C ARG A 48 -15.18 1.44 1.95
N GLY A 49 -14.41 0.87 2.87
CA GLY A 49 -13.01 0.52 2.63
C GLY A 49 -12.06 1.71 2.56
N ILE A 50 -10.86 1.48 1.99
CA ILE A 50 -9.76 2.45 1.98
C ILE A 50 -10.13 3.78 1.32
N ALA A 51 -10.88 3.73 0.22
CA ALA A 51 -11.35 4.91 -0.51
C ALA A 51 -12.25 5.82 0.36
N ALA A 52 -13.04 5.24 1.26
CA ALA A 52 -13.89 6.02 2.17
C ALA A 52 -13.17 6.48 3.46
N ILE A 53 -12.11 5.76 3.85
CA ILE A 53 -11.37 5.99 5.10
C ILE A 53 -10.28 7.05 4.91
N THR A 54 -9.48 6.95 3.85
CA THR A 54 -8.28 7.80 3.69
C THR A 54 -8.56 9.30 3.52
N PRO A 55 -9.64 9.76 2.84
CA PRO A 55 -9.98 11.19 2.82
C PRO A 55 -10.27 11.74 4.22
N ARG A 56 -10.89 10.92 5.09
CA ARG A 56 -11.24 11.31 6.46
C ARG A 56 -10.01 11.41 7.34
N ILE A 57 -9.08 10.47 7.22
CA ILE A 57 -7.79 10.52 7.91
C ILE A 57 -7.03 11.79 7.50
N ALA A 58 -6.95 12.08 6.19
CA ALA A 58 -6.29 13.29 5.70
C ALA A 58 -6.95 14.57 6.26
N GLN A 59 -8.27 14.62 6.32
CA GLN A 59 -9.01 15.72 6.93
C GLN A 59 -8.71 15.87 8.43
N MET A 60 -8.74 14.78 9.21
CA MET A 60 -8.47 14.78 10.65
C MET A 60 -7.03 15.21 10.96
N LEU A 61 -6.08 14.80 10.13
CA LEU A 61 -4.67 15.18 10.22
C LEU A 61 -4.38 16.58 9.65
N ASN A 62 -5.36 17.22 9.00
CA ASN A 62 -5.21 18.49 8.29
C ASN A 62 -4.05 18.47 7.27
N VAL A 63 -3.97 17.40 6.47
CA VAL A 63 -2.96 17.22 5.42
C VAL A 63 -3.59 16.87 4.07
N SER A 64 -2.81 17.01 3.00
CA SER A 64 -3.19 16.58 1.66
C SER A 64 -2.86 15.11 1.41
N ARG A 65 -3.41 14.56 0.32
CA ARG A 65 -3.14 13.20 -0.13
C ARG A 65 -2.17 13.18 -1.33
N GLY A 66 -1.43 12.09 -1.41
CA GLY A 66 -0.74 11.65 -2.62
C GLY A 66 -1.43 10.42 -3.20
N LEU A 67 -1.37 10.28 -4.52
CA LEU A 67 -1.99 9.18 -5.25
C LEU A 67 -0.94 8.50 -6.13
N VAL A 68 -0.82 7.18 -5.98
CA VAL A 68 -0.04 6.34 -6.87
C VAL A 68 -0.97 5.51 -7.74
N CYS A 69 -0.76 5.56 -9.04
CA CYS A 69 -1.54 4.82 -10.03
C CYS A 69 -0.64 3.94 -10.89
N PHE A 70 -1.15 2.78 -11.32
CA PHE A 70 -0.59 2.13 -12.50
C PHE A 70 -0.59 3.05 -13.71
N ASP A 71 0.43 2.87 -14.54
CA ASP A 71 0.48 3.37 -15.90
C ASP A 71 -0.78 2.95 -16.68
N PRO A 72 -1.34 3.84 -17.52
CA PRO A 72 -2.55 3.55 -18.30
C PRO A 72 -2.43 2.28 -19.15
N ASP A 73 -1.22 1.95 -19.59
CA ASP A 73 -0.96 0.82 -20.49
C ASP A 73 -0.93 -0.53 -19.74
N LEU A 74 -0.70 -0.50 -18.42
CA LEU A 74 -0.64 -1.69 -17.57
C LEU A 74 -2.03 -2.09 -17.08
N VAL A 75 -2.76 -1.13 -16.51
CA VAL A 75 -4.10 -1.35 -15.96
C VAL A 75 -4.99 -0.15 -16.34
N PRO A 76 -5.56 -0.14 -17.56
CA PRO A 76 -6.23 1.05 -18.12
C PRO A 76 -7.38 1.61 -17.29
N TYR A 77 -8.04 0.75 -16.51
CA TYR A 77 -9.15 1.15 -15.65
C TYR A 77 -8.70 1.73 -14.30
N HIS A 78 -7.44 1.58 -13.90
CA HIS A 78 -6.99 1.91 -12.55
C HIS A 78 -7.01 3.42 -12.29
N SER A 79 -6.19 4.16 -13.05
CA SER A 79 -6.08 5.61 -12.89
C SER A 79 -7.40 6.36 -13.10
N PRO A 80 -8.23 6.07 -14.13
CA PRO A 80 -9.49 6.78 -14.33
C PRO A 80 -10.50 6.62 -13.20
N ASN A 81 -10.45 5.50 -12.46
CA ASN A 81 -11.39 5.22 -11.38
C ASN A 81 -10.90 5.70 -10.01
N ALA A 82 -9.64 6.09 -9.89
CA ALA A 82 -9.02 6.49 -8.64
C ALA A 82 -9.67 7.76 -8.03
N ASP A 83 -9.87 7.73 -6.71
CA ASP A 83 -10.33 8.90 -5.95
C ASP A 83 -9.25 9.98 -5.86
N ARG A 84 -9.54 11.16 -6.43
CA ARG A 84 -8.65 12.34 -6.45
C ARG A 84 -9.00 13.44 -5.46
N SER A 85 -9.94 13.19 -4.55
CA SER A 85 -10.33 14.19 -3.55
C SER A 85 -9.14 14.63 -2.68
N ASN A 86 -8.85 15.93 -2.58
CA ASN A 86 -7.72 16.45 -1.79
C ASN A 86 -6.35 15.84 -2.16
N VAL A 87 -6.17 15.38 -3.40
CA VAL A 87 -4.88 14.91 -3.92
C VAL A 87 -4.10 16.10 -4.48
N ILE A 88 -2.84 16.27 -4.07
CA ILE A 88 -1.95 17.33 -4.56
C ILE A 88 -0.72 16.78 -5.31
N LEU A 89 -0.54 15.47 -5.31
CA LEU A 89 0.58 14.78 -5.93
C LEU A 89 0.07 13.47 -6.54
N GLU A 90 0.24 13.30 -7.84
CA GLU A 90 -0.02 12.05 -8.56
C GLU A 90 1.30 11.51 -9.10
N ILE A 91 1.56 10.21 -8.91
CA ILE A 91 2.78 9.53 -9.34
C ILE A 91 2.40 8.24 -10.07
N LEU A 92 3.05 7.95 -11.19
CA LEU A 92 2.88 6.69 -11.89
C LEU A 92 3.72 5.58 -11.24
N TYR A 93 3.25 4.34 -11.36
CA TYR A 93 3.96 3.17 -10.88
C TYR A 93 5.38 3.08 -11.48
N SER A 94 5.52 3.30 -12.79
CA SER A 94 6.82 3.34 -13.47
C SER A 94 7.81 4.34 -12.86
N ASP A 95 7.32 5.51 -12.44
CA ASP A 95 8.16 6.57 -11.86
C ASP A 95 8.71 6.13 -10.49
N LEU A 96 7.89 5.43 -9.71
CA LEU A 96 8.36 4.85 -8.44
C LEU A 96 9.35 3.72 -8.67
N VAL A 97 9.12 2.85 -9.66
CA VAL A 97 10.09 1.80 -10.03
C VAL A 97 11.43 2.42 -10.41
N ALA A 98 11.42 3.50 -11.21
CA ALA A 98 12.63 4.21 -11.61
C ALA A 98 13.38 4.88 -10.43
N SER A 99 12.67 5.17 -9.33
CA SER A 99 13.26 5.75 -8.11
C SER A 99 13.85 4.71 -7.14
N LEU A 100 13.61 3.41 -7.38
CA LEU A 100 14.14 2.36 -6.52
C LEU A 100 15.68 2.28 -6.65
N PRO A 101 16.40 2.12 -5.53
CA PRO A 101 17.85 2.09 -5.57
C PRO A 101 18.37 0.79 -6.18
N GLN A 102 19.59 0.87 -6.71
CA GLN A 102 20.40 -0.30 -7.04
C GLN A 102 21.04 -0.84 -5.76
N ARG A 103 21.14 -2.16 -5.61
CA ARG A 103 21.91 -2.75 -4.49
C ARG A 103 23.40 -2.59 -4.77
N SER A 104 24.17 -2.33 -3.72
CA SER A 104 25.61 -2.04 -3.78
C SER A 104 26.47 -3.18 -4.36
N ASN A 105 25.92 -4.39 -4.43
CA ASN A 105 26.57 -5.60 -4.95
C ASN A 105 26.21 -5.92 -6.41
N GLY A 106 25.46 -5.06 -7.10
CA GLY A 106 25.37 -4.98 -8.58
C GLY A 106 24.72 -6.15 -9.32
N ASN A 107 24.40 -7.26 -8.65
CA ASN A 107 23.89 -8.46 -9.30
C ASN A 107 22.36 -8.58 -9.32
N VAL A 108 21.66 -7.84 -8.45
CA VAL A 108 20.20 -7.86 -8.34
C VAL A 108 19.69 -6.46 -7.97
N THR A 109 18.69 -5.98 -8.68
CA THR A 109 18.00 -4.72 -8.41
C THR A 109 16.96 -4.90 -7.29
N VAL A 110 16.58 -3.82 -6.61
CA VAL A 110 15.50 -3.87 -5.61
C VAL A 110 14.17 -4.32 -6.24
N MET A 111 13.93 -3.95 -7.50
CA MET A 111 12.74 -4.38 -8.23
C MET A 111 12.70 -5.91 -8.40
N GLU A 112 13.81 -6.52 -8.81
CA GLU A 112 13.91 -7.98 -8.96
C GLU A 112 13.74 -8.71 -7.61
N GLU A 113 14.25 -8.14 -6.51
CA GLU A 113 14.03 -8.69 -5.16
C GLU A 113 12.55 -8.64 -4.76
N LEU A 114 11.88 -7.51 -5.02
CA LEU A 114 10.44 -7.34 -4.76
C LEU A 114 9.61 -8.35 -5.55
N GLU A 115 9.89 -8.50 -6.85
CA GLU A 115 9.20 -9.47 -7.71
C GLU A 115 9.41 -10.89 -7.23
N ALA A 116 10.66 -11.32 -7.03
CA ALA A 116 10.98 -12.67 -6.60
C ALA A 116 10.30 -13.01 -5.26
N THR A 117 10.31 -12.06 -4.31
CA THR A 117 9.71 -12.26 -2.99
C THR A 117 8.19 -12.31 -3.07
N ILE A 118 7.55 -11.43 -3.84
CA ILE A 118 6.09 -11.46 -4.05
C ILE A 118 5.67 -12.75 -4.76
N TYR A 119 6.42 -13.21 -5.77
CA TYR A 119 6.11 -14.48 -6.45
C TYR A 119 6.24 -15.67 -5.50
N ARG A 120 7.27 -15.70 -4.64
CA ARG A 120 7.40 -16.71 -3.59
C ARG A 120 6.18 -16.70 -2.65
N TYR A 121 5.81 -15.53 -2.14
CA TYR A 121 4.63 -15.39 -1.27
C TYR A 121 3.33 -15.82 -1.97
N LEU A 122 3.18 -15.51 -3.26
CA LEU A 122 2.03 -15.96 -4.05
C LEU A 122 1.99 -17.48 -4.14
N GLN A 123 3.14 -18.11 -4.41
CA GLN A 123 3.26 -19.57 -4.49
C GLN A 123 2.91 -20.22 -3.15
N ASP A 124 3.50 -19.76 -2.04
CA ASP A 124 3.21 -20.27 -0.70
C ASP A 124 1.70 -20.18 -0.37
N LYS A 125 1.07 -19.06 -0.73
CA LYS A 125 -0.38 -18.87 -0.56
C LYS A 125 -1.18 -19.82 -1.45
N ASN A 126 -0.74 -20.07 -2.69
CA ASN A 126 -1.44 -20.95 -3.62
C ASN A 126 -1.32 -22.43 -3.22
N ASP A 127 -0.15 -22.87 -2.74
CA ASP A 127 0.04 -24.22 -2.20
C ASP A 127 -0.90 -24.44 -1.00
N LYS A 128 -1.00 -23.45 -0.11
CA LYS A 128 -1.97 -23.50 1.00
C LYS A 128 -3.42 -23.51 0.50
N ARG A 129 -3.77 -22.74 -0.52
CA ARG A 129 -5.13 -22.74 -1.09
C ARG A 129 -5.46 -24.09 -1.72
N GLN A 130 -4.50 -24.73 -2.36
CA GLN A 130 -4.65 -26.07 -2.93
C GLN A 130 -4.98 -27.10 -1.84
N THR A 131 -4.26 -27.10 -0.72
CA THR A 131 -4.57 -28.00 0.41
C THR A 131 -5.96 -27.74 1.02
N LEU A 132 -6.47 -26.51 0.89
CA LEU A 132 -7.82 -26.11 1.30
C LEU A 132 -8.90 -26.29 0.22
N GLY A 133 -8.57 -26.88 -0.95
CA GLY A 133 -9.50 -27.07 -2.07
C GLY A 133 -9.97 -25.77 -2.72
N LYS A 134 -9.21 -24.67 -2.59
CA LYS A 134 -9.52 -23.36 -3.16
C LYS A 134 -8.74 -23.15 -4.46
N PRO A 135 -9.30 -22.41 -5.45
CA PRO A 135 -8.57 -22.07 -6.67
C PRO A 135 -7.38 -21.16 -6.36
N PRO A 136 -6.34 -21.11 -7.20
CA PRO A 136 -5.21 -20.19 -7.01
C PRO A 136 -5.66 -18.72 -7.03
N LEU A 137 -4.86 -17.85 -6.41
CA LEU A 137 -5.00 -16.40 -6.52
C LEU A 137 -4.65 -15.96 -7.95
N GLY A 138 -5.44 -15.05 -8.50
CA GLY A 138 -5.24 -14.54 -9.87
C GLY A 138 -4.06 -13.58 -9.98
N LYS A 139 -3.56 -13.39 -11.22
CA LYS A 139 -2.42 -12.50 -11.55
C LYS A 139 -2.51 -11.11 -10.92
N SER A 140 -3.72 -10.54 -10.86
CA SER A 140 -3.93 -9.22 -10.26
C SER A 140 -3.42 -9.12 -8.81
N HIS A 141 -3.36 -10.23 -8.06
CA HIS A 141 -2.79 -10.20 -6.70
C HIS A 141 -1.31 -9.82 -6.71
N CYS A 142 -0.53 -10.30 -7.68
CA CYS A 142 0.86 -9.89 -7.86
C CYS A 142 0.94 -8.43 -8.26
N ASP A 143 0.17 -8.01 -9.26
CA ASP A 143 0.22 -6.64 -9.78
C ASP A 143 -0.04 -5.64 -8.63
N PHE A 144 -1.12 -5.83 -7.87
CA PHE A 144 -1.45 -4.94 -6.75
C PHE A 144 -0.51 -5.10 -5.54
N ALA A 145 0.06 -6.28 -5.30
CA ALA A 145 1.09 -6.44 -4.28
C ALA A 145 2.37 -5.67 -4.67
N LEU A 146 2.76 -5.70 -5.95
CA LEU A 146 3.89 -4.92 -6.46
C LEU A 146 3.62 -3.43 -6.33
N LEU A 147 2.42 -2.94 -6.70
CA LEU A 147 2.04 -1.55 -6.48
C LEU A 147 2.19 -1.17 -5.00
N GLN A 148 1.66 -2.01 -4.09
CA GLN A 148 1.79 -1.84 -2.63
C GLN A 148 3.24 -1.67 -2.20
N GLU A 149 4.08 -2.64 -2.53
CA GLU A 149 5.43 -2.72 -2.00
C GLU A 149 6.42 -1.76 -2.67
N VAL A 150 6.28 -1.52 -3.98
CA VAL A 150 7.07 -0.49 -4.69
C VAL A 150 6.75 0.89 -4.15
N THR A 151 5.47 1.19 -3.91
CA THR A 151 5.09 2.48 -3.30
C THR A 151 5.75 2.66 -1.96
N LYS A 152 5.69 1.62 -1.12
CA LYS A 152 6.25 1.64 0.22
C LYS A 152 7.77 1.85 0.21
N ALA A 153 8.49 1.09 -0.62
CA ALA A 153 9.94 1.18 -0.74
C ALA A 153 10.38 2.53 -1.33
N ALA A 154 9.76 2.97 -2.42
CA ALA A 154 10.09 4.24 -3.07
C ALA A 154 9.79 5.45 -2.17
N CYS A 155 8.62 5.50 -1.54
CA CYS A 155 8.28 6.59 -0.62
C CYS A 155 9.23 6.63 0.57
N PHE A 156 9.60 5.48 1.15
CA PHE A 156 10.57 5.44 2.24
C PHE A 156 11.95 5.93 1.79
N GLN A 157 12.42 5.50 0.61
CA GLN A 157 13.68 5.94 0.03
C GLN A 157 13.74 7.46 -0.21
N ILE A 158 12.66 8.04 -0.73
CA ILE A 158 12.58 9.47 -1.06
C ILE A 158 12.45 10.32 0.19
N CYS A 159 11.60 9.92 1.14
CA CYS A 159 11.25 10.73 2.31
C CYS A 159 12.16 10.46 3.53
N GLY A 160 12.84 9.31 3.56
CA GLY A 160 13.63 8.81 4.68
C GLY A 160 12.82 8.32 5.89
N GLU A 161 11.51 8.62 5.92
CA GLU A 161 10.59 8.26 6.99
C GLU A 161 9.20 7.96 6.42
N MET A 162 8.50 7.03 7.05
CA MET A 162 7.13 6.67 6.72
C MET A 162 6.49 5.95 7.90
N THR A 163 5.17 6.07 8.05
CA THR A 163 4.37 5.28 8.97
C THR A 163 3.37 4.47 8.16
N VAL A 164 3.34 3.16 8.39
CA VAL A 164 2.37 2.25 7.77
C VAL A 164 1.25 1.99 8.76
N ALA A 165 0.01 2.30 8.37
CA ALA A 165 -1.17 2.02 9.17
C ALA A 165 -2.08 1.03 8.44
N HIS A 166 -2.60 0.05 9.18
CA HIS A 166 -3.56 -0.90 8.66
C HIS A 166 -4.96 -0.55 9.15
N THR A 167 -5.95 -0.63 8.27
CA THR A 167 -7.33 -0.40 8.69
C THR A 167 -7.88 -1.56 9.53
N ALA A 168 -7.40 -2.78 9.31
CA ALA A 168 -7.88 -4.00 9.99
C ALA A 168 -6.85 -4.56 10.98
N GLN A 169 -7.31 -4.93 12.18
CA GLN A 169 -6.50 -5.62 13.20
C GLN A 169 -6.07 -7.03 12.75
N LYS A 170 -6.88 -7.69 11.90
CA LYS A 170 -6.57 -8.99 11.31
C LYS A 170 -6.57 -8.89 9.81
N ILE A 171 -5.38 -9.02 9.22
CA ILE A 171 -5.22 -9.04 7.77
C ILE A 171 -5.58 -10.44 7.25
N SER A 172 -6.42 -10.49 6.22
CA SER A 172 -6.78 -11.75 5.58
C SER A 172 -5.58 -12.32 4.84
N GLU A 173 -5.19 -13.55 5.17
CA GLU A 173 -3.98 -14.21 4.64
C GLU A 173 -3.94 -14.26 3.11
N PHE A 174 -5.09 -14.36 2.44
CA PHE A 174 -5.19 -14.45 0.99
C PHE A 174 -5.54 -13.11 0.31
N SER A 175 -5.49 -12.01 1.04
CA SER A 175 -5.67 -10.66 0.49
C SER A 175 -4.36 -10.08 -0.04
N VAL A 176 -4.46 -9.10 -0.95
CA VAL A 176 -3.30 -8.29 -1.39
C VAL A 176 -2.61 -7.62 -0.20
N THR A 177 -3.37 -7.10 0.77
CA THR A 177 -2.79 -6.45 1.95
C THR A 177 -1.84 -7.36 2.71
N SER A 178 -2.02 -8.69 2.69
CA SER A 178 -1.11 -9.63 3.38
C SER A 178 0.32 -9.64 2.84
N PHE A 179 0.59 -9.07 1.67
CA PHE A 179 1.94 -8.90 1.13
C PHE A 179 2.69 -7.73 1.77
N TYR A 180 2.08 -6.97 2.69
CA TYR A 180 2.69 -5.80 3.34
C TYR A 180 4.01 -6.09 4.08
N GLN A 181 4.34 -7.35 4.32
CA GLN A 181 5.54 -7.75 5.03
C GLN A 181 6.79 -7.73 4.14
N VAL A 182 6.64 -7.81 2.81
CA VAL A 182 7.75 -8.01 1.87
C VAL A 182 8.82 -6.91 1.99
N GLY A 183 8.42 -5.64 1.96
CA GLY A 183 9.34 -4.51 2.08
C GLY A 183 10.04 -4.44 3.44
N PHE A 184 9.41 -4.96 4.51
CA PHE A 184 10.07 -5.08 5.81
C PHE A 184 11.07 -6.25 5.82
N GLU A 185 10.69 -7.41 5.24
CA GLU A 185 11.58 -8.58 5.09
C GLU A 185 12.85 -8.22 4.31
N LEU A 186 12.72 -7.44 3.25
CA LEU A 186 13.84 -7.01 2.39
C LEU A 186 14.63 -5.82 2.95
N GLY A 187 14.24 -5.29 4.12
CA GLY A 187 14.88 -4.12 4.72
C GLY A 187 14.74 -2.84 3.89
N LEU A 188 13.72 -2.74 3.04
CA LEU A 188 13.43 -1.57 2.21
C LEU A 188 12.65 -0.50 2.98
N VAL A 189 12.17 -0.83 4.17
CA VAL A 189 11.34 -0.01 5.04
C VAL A 189 11.72 -0.28 6.49
N ALA A 190 11.78 0.77 7.31
CA ALA A 190 12.05 0.62 8.74
C ALA A 190 10.80 0.11 9.51
N PRO A 191 10.98 -0.70 10.58
CA PRO A 191 9.90 -1.14 11.47
C PRO A 191 9.17 0.00 12.19
#